data_AF-A0A971Y984-F1
#
_entry.id   AF-A0A971Y984-F1
#
_cell.length_a   1.000
_cell.length_b   1.000
_cell.length_c   1.000
_cell.angle_alpha   90.00
_cell.angle_beta   90.00
_cell.angle_gamma   90.00
#
_symmetry.space_group_name_H-M   'P 1'
#
loop_
_entity.id
_entity.type
_entity.pdbx_description
1 polymer ?
#
loop_
_entity_poly.entity_id
_entity_poly.type
_entity_poly.pdbx_seq_one_letter_code
_entity_poly.pdbx_strand_id
1 'polypeptide(L)'
;MKDSFGRQINYLRVSVTDFCNFRCSYCMPEEGVVAKKREEILTLEELYTIIQLFVQMGVSKVRLTGGEPMLRPGLLGLIYSLSRLEKLDDLAMTTNASLLKDQARQFKEAGLKRVNISLDSLKPDVFNKLTRSELAPVLQGIDAAIECGLKVKINVVLLKGINEEEIEDLAALTLDRPIDVRFIELMPLGDRADFSIEHYLSCKSVLDRLDLIEEENHEKSSPATLYRYGNGLGRVGLIRSLSCSFCGECNRLRLSSDGKLRPCLHSDYFVDLLTPLRRGENLVPYILEALEKKPLHHLLNEGHRTKESMHRIGG
;
A
#
# COMPACT_ATOMS: atom_id res chain seq x y z
N MET A 1 -15.24 4.93 -12.65
CA MET A 1 -16.55 4.45 -12.12
C MET A 1 -17.02 5.33 -10.97
N LYS A 2 -18.29 5.23 -10.54
CA LYS A 2 -18.80 5.88 -9.32
C LYS A 2 -19.42 4.83 -8.39
N ASP A 3 -19.38 5.07 -7.09
CA ASP A 3 -20.09 4.26 -6.10
C ASP A 3 -21.46 4.87 -5.71
N SER A 4 -22.15 4.22 -4.77
CA SER A 4 -23.47 4.64 -4.26
C SER A 4 -23.51 6.04 -3.62
N PHE A 5 -22.35 6.61 -3.29
CA PHE A 5 -22.22 7.93 -2.68
C PHE A 5 -21.69 8.98 -3.66
N GLY A 6 -21.57 8.62 -4.95
CA GLY A 6 -21.10 9.50 -6.01
C GLY A 6 -19.59 9.70 -6.06
N ARG A 7 -18.80 8.99 -5.23
CA ARG A 7 -17.34 9.07 -5.22
C ARG A 7 -16.77 8.47 -6.50
N GLN A 8 -15.84 9.17 -7.13
CA GLN A 8 -15.17 8.65 -8.32
C GLN A 8 -14.17 7.57 -7.91
N ILE A 9 -14.41 6.33 -8.33
CA ILE A 9 -13.50 5.20 -8.13
C ILE A 9 -12.61 5.07 -9.36
N ASN A 10 -11.33 5.38 -9.19
CA ASN A 10 -10.31 5.38 -10.23
C ASN A 10 -8.97 4.75 -9.79
N TYR A 11 -8.92 4.13 -8.61
CA TYR A 11 -7.69 3.56 -8.05
C TYR A 11 -7.89 2.11 -7.58
N LEU A 12 -7.16 1.18 -8.19
CA LEU A 12 -7.10 -0.22 -7.79
C LEU A 12 -5.78 -0.56 -7.07
N ARG A 13 -5.87 -1.21 -5.90
CA ARG A 13 -4.72 -1.89 -5.27
C ARG A 13 -4.83 -3.39 -5.52
N VAL A 14 -3.74 -4.02 -5.91
CA VAL A 14 -3.72 -5.43 -6.32
C VAL A 14 -2.62 -6.17 -5.57
N SER A 15 -3.00 -7.11 -4.72
CA SER A 15 -2.09 -8.06 -4.10
C SER A 15 -1.74 -9.15 -5.10
N VAL A 16 -0.47 -9.25 -5.51
CA VAL A 16 -0.02 -10.25 -6.48
C VAL A 16 0.43 -11.56 -5.82
N THR A 17 0.61 -11.54 -4.49
CA THR A 17 1.01 -12.68 -3.66
C THR A 17 0.69 -12.37 -2.20
N ASP A 18 0.43 -13.38 -1.39
CA ASP A 18 0.32 -13.30 0.06
C ASP A 18 1.64 -13.58 0.80
N PHE A 19 2.67 -14.07 0.09
CA PHE A 19 3.98 -14.31 0.69
C PHE A 19 4.75 -13.01 0.93
N CYS A 20 5.50 -12.98 2.03
CA CYS A 20 6.44 -11.92 2.34
C CYS A 20 7.73 -12.54 2.88
N ASN A 21 8.87 -11.92 2.56
CA ASN A 21 10.17 -12.27 3.13
C ASN A 21 10.40 -11.61 4.49
N PHE A 22 9.54 -10.68 4.92
CA PHE A 22 9.56 -10.09 6.25
C PHE A 22 8.49 -10.71 7.17
N ARG A 23 8.64 -10.51 8.49
CA ARG A 23 7.72 -10.96 9.55
C ARG A 23 7.38 -9.80 10.49
N CYS A 24 6.88 -8.71 9.90
CA CYS A 24 6.60 -7.48 10.66
C CYS A 24 5.58 -7.73 11.79
N SER A 25 5.90 -7.32 13.01
CA SER A 25 5.10 -7.59 14.22
C SER A 25 3.63 -7.18 14.11
N TYR A 26 3.34 -6.11 13.35
CA TYR A 26 1.99 -5.57 13.14
C TYR A 26 1.26 -6.12 11.90
N CYS A 27 1.90 -6.98 11.09
CA CYS A 27 1.37 -7.36 9.76
C CYS A 27 1.34 -8.87 9.51
N MET A 28 2.46 -9.56 9.78
CA MET A 28 2.66 -10.96 9.44
C MET A 28 2.68 -11.85 10.70
N PRO A 29 2.12 -13.07 10.65
CA PRO A 29 2.33 -14.08 11.68
C PRO A 29 3.81 -14.44 11.79
N GLU A 30 4.27 -14.85 12.96
CA GLU A 30 5.68 -15.18 13.19
C GLU A 30 6.12 -16.39 12.37
N GLU A 31 5.22 -17.35 12.25
CA GLU A 31 5.32 -18.62 11.53
C GLU A 31 5.21 -18.41 10.00
N GLY A 32 4.87 -17.19 9.57
CA GLY A 32 4.55 -16.87 8.19
C GLY A 32 3.13 -17.27 7.79
N VAL A 33 2.91 -17.41 6.48
CA VAL A 33 1.60 -17.74 5.92
C VAL A 33 1.59 -19.15 5.37
N VAL A 34 0.50 -19.87 5.63
CA VAL A 34 0.26 -21.17 5.00
C VAL A 34 0.07 -20.94 3.49
N ALA A 35 0.88 -21.64 2.70
CA ALA A 35 0.81 -21.57 1.25
C ALA A 35 -0.58 -22.01 0.78
N LYS A 36 -1.27 -21.12 0.05
CA LYS A 36 -2.47 -21.50 -0.69
C LYS A 36 -2.10 -22.42 -1.86
N LYS A 37 -3.06 -23.24 -2.29
CA LYS A 37 -2.89 -24.04 -3.50
C LYS A 37 -2.78 -23.11 -4.70
N ARG A 38 -2.06 -23.56 -5.74
CA ARG A 38 -1.86 -22.77 -6.96
C ARG A 38 -3.19 -22.38 -7.60
N GLU A 39 -4.18 -23.26 -7.55
CA GLU A 39 -5.51 -23.00 -8.10
C GLU A 39 -6.26 -21.92 -7.31
N GLU A 40 -5.92 -21.64 -6.06
CA GLU A 40 -6.60 -20.63 -5.23
C GLU A 40 -6.06 -19.22 -5.45
N ILE A 41 -5.00 -19.06 -6.26
CA ILE A 41 -4.34 -17.79 -6.52
C ILE A 41 -4.53 -17.41 -7.99
N LEU A 42 -4.78 -16.12 -8.24
CA LEU A 42 -4.80 -15.56 -9.59
C LEU A 42 -3.43 -15.73 -10.26
N THR A 43 -3.43 -16.22 -11.49
CA THR A 43 -2.28 -16.21 -12.41
C THR A 43 -1.95 -14.77 -12.84
N LEU A 44 -0.79 -14.54 -13.46
CA LEU A 44 -0.44 -13.19 -13.93
C LEU A 44 -1.34 -12.76 -15.10
N GLU A 45 -1.77 -13.71 -15.92
CA GLU A 45 -2.67 -13.55 -17.04
C GLU A 45 -4.08 -13.19 -16.56
N GLU A 46 -4.57 -13.86 -15.51
CA GLU A 46 -5.84 -13.53 -14.86
C GLU A 46 -5.78 -12.14 -14.19
N LEU A 47 -4.67 -11.81 -13.50
CA LEU A 47 -4.45 -10.47 -12.95
C LEU A 47 -4.47 -9.40 -14.03
N TYR A 48 -3.75 -9.63 -15.14
CA TYR A 48 -3.75 -8.72 -16.28
C TYR A 48 -5.17 -8.51 -16.83
N THR A 49 -5.92 -9.59 -17.04
CA THR A 49 -7.30 -9.55 -17.54
C THR A 49 -8.21 -8.72 -16.63
N ILE A 50 -8.15 -8.94 -15.32
CA ILE A 50 -8.95 -8.19 -14.34
C ILE A 50 -8.54 -6.71 -14.34
N ILE A 51 -7.24 -6.42 -14.28
CA ILE A 51 -6.74 -5.04 -14.23
C ILE A 51 -7.10 -4.28 -15.52
N GLN A 52 -6.96 -4.93 -16.68
CA GLN A 52 -7.35 -4.35 -17.96
C GLN A 52 -8.83 -3.97 -17.97
N LEU A 53 -9.72 -4.83 -17.47
CA LEU A 53 -11.13 -4.52 -17.35
C LEU A 53 -11.38 -3.31 -16.42
N PHE A 54 -10.71 -3.25 -15.27
CA PHE A 54 -10.79 -2.08 -14.38
C PHE A 54 -10.35 -0.79 -15.08
N VAL A 55 -9.27 -0.84 -15.86
CA VAL A 55 -8.79 0.32 -16.65
C VAL A 55 -9.82 0.73 -17.70
N GLN A 56 -10.43 -0.22 -18.41
CA GLN A 56 -11.52 0.05 -19.35
C GLN A 56 -12.73 0.70 -18.68
N MET A 57 -13.02 0.35 -17.43
CA MET A 57 -14.09 0.96 -16.62
C MET A 57 -13.70 2.32 -16.02
N GLY A 58 -12.48 2.80 -16.23
CA GLY A 58 -12.01 4.13 -15.83
C GLY A 58 -11.15 4.16 -14.56
N VAL A 59 -10.53 3.03 -14.17
CA VAL A 59 -9.36 3.06 -13.27
C VAL A 59 -8.17 3.62 -14.03
N SER A 60 -7.55 4.66 -13.49
CA SER A 60 -6.33 5.26 -14.06
C SER A 60 -5.10 5.07 -13.17
N LYS A 61 -5.28 4.58 -11.94
CA LYS A 61 -4.19 4.31 -11.00
C LYS A 61 -4.22 2.84 -10.57
N VAL A 62 -3.10 2.14 -10.70
CA VAL A 62 -2.91 0.77 -10.21
C VAL A 62 -1.70 0.73 -9.30
N ARG A 63 -1.87 0.12 -8.11
CA ARG A 63 -0.76 -0.17 -7.21
C ARG A 63 -0.65 -1.67 -6.98
N LEU A 64 0.46 -2.24 -7.42
CA LEU A 64 0.84 -3.61 -7.10
C LEU A 64 1.39 -3.65 -5.68
N THR A 65 0.97 -4.66 -4.92
CA THR A 65 1.35 -4.92 -3.53
C THR A 65 1.35 -6.43 -3.33
N GLY A 66 1.38 -6.91 -2.09
CA GLY A 66 1.29 -8.32 -1.77
C GLY A 66 1.28 -8.55 -0.26
N GLY A 67 1.94 -9.62 0.16
CA GLY A 67 2.98 -9.49 1.16
C GLY A 67 4.14 -8.67 0.55
N GLU A 68 5.10 -9.34 -0.09
CA GLU A 68 6.16 -8.70 -0.89
C GLU A 68 5.97 -9.02 -2.38
N PRO A 69 5.55 -8.06 -3.23
CA PRO A 69 5.28 -8.33 -4.64
C PRO A 69 6.49 -8.89 -5.39
N MET A 70 7.72 -8.50 -5.02
CA MET A 70 8.93 -8.96 -5.71
C MET A 70 9.20 -10.46 -5.55
N LEU A 71 8.50 -11.14 -4.66
CA LEU A 71 8.53 -12.61 -4.57
C LEU A 71 7.67 -13.30 -5.63
N ARG A 72 6.82 -12.56 -6.35
CA ARG A 72 5.96 -13.13 -7.40
C ARG A 72 6.76 -13.31 -8.71
N PRO A 73 7.02 -14.56 -9.16
CA PRO A 73 7.72 -14.78 -10.41
C PRO A 73 6.96 -14.18 -11.59
N GLY A 74 7.67 -13.57 -12.52
CA GLY A 74 7.10 -12.92 -13.71
C GLY A 74 6.51 -11.52 -13.47
N LEU A 75 6.66 -10.94 -12.27
CA LEU A 75 6.17 -9.59 -11.96
C LEU A 75 6.64 -8.52 -12.97
N LEU A 76 7.90 -8.59 -13.41
CA LEU A 76 8.46 -7.67 -14.40
C LEU A 76 7.66 -7.69 -15.71
N GLY A 77 7.26 -8.89 -16.18
CA GLY A 77 6.43 -9.06 -17.37
C GLY A 77 5.03 -8.50 -17.18
N LEU A 78 4.42 -8.70 -16.00
CA LEU A 78 3.13 -8.09 -15.67
C LEU A 78 3.22 -6.56 -15.72
N ILE A 79 4.24 -5.95 -15.10
CA ILE A 79 4.45 -4.50 -15.11
C ILE A 79 4.61 -3.98 -16.54
N TYR A 80 5.40 -4.67 -17.36
CA TYR A 80 5.61 -4.33 -18.77
C TYR A 80 4.31 -4.36 -19.59
N SER A 81 3.44 -5.35 -19.36
CA SER A 81 2.15 -5.45 -20.05
C SER A 81 1.17 -4.39 -19.56
N LEU A 82 1.10 -4.15 -18.25
CA LEU A 82 0.22 -3.15 -17.66
C LEU A 82 0.59 -1.72 -18.07
N SER A 83 1.88 -1.39 -18.16
CA SER A 83 2.32 -0.04 -18.51
C SER A 83 1.96 0.38 -19.94
N ARG A 84 1.56 -0.57 -20.80
CA ARG A 84 1.07 -0.34 -22.16
C ARG A 84 -0.44 -0.19 -22.27
N LEU A 85 -1.17 -0.38 -21.17
CA LEU A 85 -2.61 -0.13 -21.17
C LEU A 85 -2.85 1.37 -21.34
N GLU A 86 -3.52 1.72 -22.43
CA GLU A 86 -4.03 3.08 -22.62
C GLU A 86 -4.94 3.45 -21.44
N LYS A 87 -4.87 4.71 -20.98
CA LYS A 87 -5.60 5.25 -19.82
C LYS A 87 -5.10 4.80 -18.45
N LEU A 88 -4.07 3.94 -18.36
CA LEU A 88 -3.37 3.69 -17.10
C LEU A 88 -2.29 4.77 -16.85
N ASP A 89 -2.70 5.86 -16.21
CA ASP A 89 -1.83 7.02 -15.96
C ASP A 89 -0.76 6.75 -14.90
N ASP A 90 -0.97 5.80 -14.00
CA ASP A 90 -0.13 5.66 -12.81
C ASP A 90 -0.02 4.20 -12.35
N LEU A 91 1.11 3.59 -12.69
CA LEU A 91 1.49 2.25 -12.22
C LEU A 91 2.57 2.37 -11.14
N ALA A 92 2.24 1.90 -9.94
CA ALA A 92 3.09 1.96 -8.76
C ALA A 92 3.21 0.58 -8.09
N MET A 93 4.24 0.42 -7.25
CA MET A 93 4.42 -0.76 -6.42
C MET A 93 4.59 -0.36 -4.95
N THR A 94 4.06 -1.15 -4.01
CA THR A 94 4.47 -1.11 -2.58
C THR A 94 5.37 -2.30 -2.31
N THR A 95 6.55 -2.08 -1.75
CA THR A 95 7.56 -3.13 -1.48
C THR A 95 8.31 -2.80 -0.19
N ASN A 96 8.94 -3.77 0.45
CA ASN A 96 9.94 -3.54 1.49
C ASN A 96 11.33 -3.18 0.91
N ALA A 97 11.49 -3.19 -0.41
CA ALA A 97 12.70 -2.85 -1.17
C ALA A 97 13.94 -3.72 -0.94
N SER A 98 13.90 -4.74 -0.07
CA SER A 98 15.05 -5.61 0.21
C SER A 98 15.59 -6.36 -1.02
N LEU A 99 14.75 -6.56 -2.04
CA LEU A 99 15.11 -7.21 -3.31
C LEU A 99 15.25 -6.22 -4.47
N LEU A 100 15.09 -4.91 -4.22
CA LEU A 100 14.89 -3.90 -5.26
C LEU A 100 16.17 -3.49 -5.97
N LYS A 101 17.32 -3.55 -5.28
CA LYS A 101 18.61 -3.06 -5.78
C LYS A 101 18.91 -3.48 -7.22
N ASP A 102 18.86 -4.78 -7.50
CA ASP A 102 19.26 -5.33 -8.80
C ASP A 102 18.15 -5.23 -9.87
N GLN A 103 16.91 -4.92 -9.47
CA GLN A 103 15.73 -4.92 -10.36
C GLN A 103 15.13 -3.52 -10.58
N ALA A 104 15.55 -2.50 -9.82
CA ALA A 104 14.97 -1.15 -9.86
C ALA A 104 14.96 -0.57 -11.28
N ARG A 105 16.10 -0.68 -11.99
CA ARG A 105 16.22 -0.21 -13.38
C ARG A 105 15.29 -0.96 -14.33
N GLN A 106 15.22 -2.28 -14.22
CA GLN A 106 14.35 -3.10 -15.07
C GLN A 106 12.87 -2.73 -14.87
N PHE A 107 12.43 -2.52 -13.62
CA PHE A 107 11.06 -2.07 -13.36
C PHE A 107 10.78 -0.68 -13.92
N LYS A 108 11.73 0.25 -13.81
CA LYS A 108 11.62 1.59 -14.41
C LYS A 108 11.45 1.49 -15.93
N GLU A 109 12.31 0.72 -16.60
CA GLU A 109 12.28 0.51 -18.05
C GLU A 109 11.01 -0.21 -18.50
N ALA A 110 10.48 -1.13 -17.69
CA ALA A 110 9.19 -1.76 -17.92
C ALA A 110 8.01 -0.79 -17.78
N GLY A 111 8.21 0.43 -17.26
CA GLY A 111 7.19 1.47 -17.16
C GLY A 111 6.64 1.70 -15.76
N LEU A 112 7.25 1.13 -14.72
CA LEU A 112 6.91 1.46 -13.34
C LEU A 112 7.26 2.93 -13.07
N LYS A 113 6.30 3.70 -12.53
CA LYS A 113 6.50 5.15 -12.32
C LYS A 113 7.06 5.47 -10.93
N ARG A 114 6.69 4.69 -9.92
CA ARG A 114 7.09 4.92 -8.53
C ARG A 114 7.05 3.67 -7.67
N VAL A 115 7.83 3.70 -6.59
CA VAL A 115 7.81 2.71 -5.51
C VAL A 115 7.40 3.38 -4.20
N ASN A 116 6.59 2.69 -3.41
CA ASN A 116 6.28 3.05 -2.04
C ASN A 116 6.94 2.02 -1.14
N ILE A 117 7.90 2.45 -0.33
CA ILE A 117 8.78 1.58 0.43
C ILE A 117 8.35 1.63 1.89
N SER A 118 8.08 0.49 2.49
CA SER A 118 7.84 0.41 3.93
C SER A 118 9.17 0.38 4.67
N LEU A 119 9.42 1.38 5.52
CA LEU A 119 10.64 1.50 6.32
C LEU A 119 10.28 2.14 7.67
N ASP A 120 10.18 1.32 8.71
CA ASP A 120 9.69 1.79 10.02
C ASP A 120 10.81 2.23 10.98
N SER A 121 12.08 2.03 10.63
CA SER A 121 13.22 2.41 11.46
C SER A 121 14.51 2.51 10.64
N LEU A 122 15.38 3.44 10.99
CA LEU A 122 16.74 3.61 10.47
C LEU A 122 17.79 2.95 11.37
N LYS A 123 17.40 2.46 12.55
CA LYS A 123 18.27 1.73 13.48
C LYS A 123 18.22 0.24 13.17
N PRO A 124 19.35 -0.42 12.79
CA PRO A 124 19.36 -1.83 12.41
C PRO A 124 18.72 -2.77 13.43
N ASP A 125 18.97 -2.56 14.72
CA ASP A 125 18.44 -3.42 15.79
C ASP A 125 16.91 -3.27 15.95
N VAL A 126 16.40 -2.04 15.87
CA VAL A 126 14.95 -1.77 15.95
C VAL A 126 14.24 -2.32 14.72
N PHE A 127 14.82 -2.07 13.53
CA PHE A 127 14.33 -2.62 12.28
C PHE A 127 14.29 -4.14 12.29
N ASN A 128 15.36 -4.80 12.77
CA ASN A 128 15.43 -6.26 12.86
C ASN A 128 14.41 -6.83 13.84
N LYS A 129 14.25 -6.22 15.03
CA LYS A 129 13.21 -6.63 16.00
C LYS A 129 11.81 -6.53 15.41
N LEU A 130 11.54 -5.47 14.65
CA LEU A 130 10.24 -5.24 14.02
C LEU A 130 9.96 -6.20 12.87
N THR A 131 10.92 -6.41 11.98
CA THR A 131 10.69 -7.05 10.67
C THR A 131 11.25 -8.45 10.55
N ARG A 132 12.16 -8.84 11.47
CA ARG A 132 13.03 -10.03 11.37
C ARG A 132 13.87 -10.05 10.09
N SER A 133 14.36 -8.88 9.69
CA SER A 133 15.14 -8.70 8.46
C SER A 133 16.22 -7.65 8.64
N GLU A 134 17.09 -7.53 7.64
CA GLU A 134 18.21 -6.58 7.65
C GLU A 134 17.82 -5.26 7.00
N LEU A 135 18.28 -4.15 7.59
CA LEU A 135 18.02 -2.81 7.07
C LEU A 135 18.86 -2.49 5.82
N ALA A 136 20.10 -2.97 5.76
CA ALA A 136 21.04 -2.59 4.71
C ALA A 136 20.54 -2.90 3.27
N PRO A 137 19.95 -4.07 2.98
CA PRO A 137 19.35 -4.32 1.66
C PRO A 137 18.22 -3.35 1.29
N VAL A 138 17.43 -2.91 2.26
CA VAL A 138 16.34 -1.95 2.04
C VAL A 138 16.88 -0.59 1.63
N LEU A 139 17.89 -0.08 2.34
CA LEU A 139 18.54 1.19 2.02
C LEU A 139 19.19 1.15 0.63
N GLN A 140 19.87 0.04 0.29
CA GLN A 140 20.43 -0.16 -1.05
C GLN A 140 19.34 -0.18 -2.14
N GLY A 141 18.17 -0.77 -1.84
CA GLY A 141 17.01 -0.75 -2.74
C GLY A 141 16.42 0.66 -2.93
N ILE A 142 16.37 1.46 -1.87
CA ILE A 142 15.96 2.87 -1.92
C ILE A 142 16.90 3.66 -2.83
N ASP A 143 18.21 3.55 -2.60
CA ASP A 143 19.23 4.28 -3.37
C ASP A 143 19.15 3.89 -4.86
N ALA A 144 19.07 2.60 -5.19
CA ALA A 144 18.92 2.12 -6.57
C ALA A 144 17.65 2.64 -7.26
N ALA A 145 16.54 2.77 -6.52
CA ALA A 145 15.29 3.32 -7.06
C ALA A 145 15.43 4.82 -7.38
N ILE A 146 16.11 5.59 -6.54
CA ILE A 146 16.40 7.01 -6.77
C ILE A 146 17.32 7.16 -7.98
N GLU A 147 18.40 6.38 -8.03
CA GLU A 147 19.41 6.43 -9.10
C GLU A 147 18.82 6.12 -10.48
N CYS A 148 17.88 5.17 -10.58
CA CYS A 148 17.21 4.88 -11.85
C CYS A 148 16.05 5.84 -12.18
N GLY A 149 15.78 6.82 -11.31
CA GLY A 149 14.75 7.85 -11.51
C GLY A 149 13.32 7.36 -11.25
N LEU A 150 13.12 6.33 -10.44
CA LEU A 150 11.80 6.04 -9.86
C LEU A 150 11.46 7.11 -8.84
N LYS A 151 10.21 7.57 -8.80
CA LYS A 151 9.76 8.38 -7.66
C LYS A 151 9.69 7.48 -6.43
N VAL A 152 10.28 7.90 -5.33
CA VAL A 152 10.32 7.12 -4.08
C VAL A 152 9.43 7.77 -3.04
N LYS A 153 8.61 6.95 -2.38
CA LYS A 153 7.85 7.34 -1.20
C LYS A 153 8.15 6.37 -0.08
N ILE A 154 8.60 6.84 1.06
CA ILE A 154 8.78 6.02 2.24
C ILE A 154 7.49 6.10 3.07
N ASN A 155 6.95 4.96 3.47
CA ASN A 155 5.86 4.88 4.43
C ASN A 155 6.44 4.34 5.75
N VAL A 156 6.19 5.09 6.82
CA VAL A 156 6.57 4.78 8.19
C VAL A 156 5.29 4.59 8.98
N VAL A 157 5.08 3.41 9.55
CA VAL A 157 4.03 3.23 10.56
C VAL A 157 4.55 3.74 11.89
N LEU A 158 3.84 4.67 12.52
CA LEU A 158 4.20 5.19 13.84
C LEU A 158 3.85 4.15 14.92
N LEU A 159 4.85 3.76 15.70
CA LEU A 159 4.77 2.72 16.72
C LEU A 159 5.25 3.28 18.06
N LYS A 160 4.29 3.47 18.98
CA LYS A 160 4.55 3.98 20.32
C LYS A 160 5.54 3.09 21.06
N GLY A 161 6.56 3.69 21.67
CA GLY A 161 7.61 2.99 22.41
C GLY A 161 8.57 2.17 21.53
N ILE A 162 8.49 2.29 20.20
CA ILE A 162 9.38 1.57 19.27
C ILE A 162 10.18 2.53 18.39
N ASN A 163 9.52 3.34 17.56
CA ASN A 163 10.20 4.20 16.57
C ASN A 163 9.89 5.69 16.71
N GLU A 164 9.18 6.09 17.77
CA GLU A 164 8.80 7.50 18.00
C GLU A 164 10.01 8.42 18.12
N GLU A 165 11.12 7.92 18.67
CA GLU A 165 12.40 8.63 18.79
C GLU A 165 13.18 8.75 17.48
N GLU A 166 12.66 8.21 16.36
CA GLU A 166 13.26 8.32 15.02
C GLU A 166 12.44 9.23 14.10
N ILE A 167 11.41 9.93 14.59
CA ILE A 167 10.54 10.79 13.76
C ILE A 167 11.36 11.85 13.01
N GLU A 168 12.25 12.54 13.71
CA GLU A 168 13.13 13.57 13.17
C GLU A 168 14.12 13.00 12.15
N ASP A 169 14.76 11.87 12.48
CA ASP A 169 15.72 11.19 11.61
C ASP A 169 15.06 10.70 10.31
N LEU A 170 13.86 10.14 10.40
CA LEU A 170 13.08 9.69 9.25
C LEU A 170 12.59 10.86 8.39
N ALA A 171 12.15 11.95 9.01
CA ALA A 171 11.74 13.16 8.29
C ALA A 171 12.94 13.84 7.61
N ALA A 172 14.14 13.77 8.21
CA ALA A 172 15.36 14.34 7.65
C ALA A 172 15.73 13.73 6.27
N LEU A 173 15.29 12.51 5.96
CA LEU A 173 15.45 11.91 4.62
C LEU A 173 14.84 12.75 3.48
N THR A 174 13.88 13.63 3.81
CA THR A 174 13.25 14.54 2.84
C THR A 174 14.10 15.78 2.56
N LEU A 175 15.13 16.06 3.37
CA LEU A 175 15.90 17.30 3.27
C LEU A 175 16.85 17.28 2.07
N ASP A 176 17.63 16.21 1.96
CA ASP A 176 18.72 16.04 1.00
C ASP A 176 18.38 15.10 -0.16
N ARG A 177 17.22 14.42 -0.12
CA ARG A 177 16.79 13.46 -1.14
C ARG A 177 15.41 13.79 -1.69
N PRO A 178 15.13 13.52 -2.98
CA PRO A 178 13.83 13.73 -3.61
C PRO A 178 12.83 12.61 -3.23
N ILE A 179 12.65 12.38 -1.93
CA ILE A 179 11.81 11.33 -1.34
C ILE A 179 10.67 11.97 -0.57
N ASP A 180 9.44 11.50 -0.76
CA ASP A 180 8.36 11.82 0.18
C ASP A 180 8.37 10.82 1.34
N VAL A 181 8.36 11.28 2.60
CA VAL A 181 8.23 10.42 3.79
C VAL A 181 6.82 10.57 4.34
N ARG A 182 6.12 9.46 4.60
CA ARG A 182 4.73 9.43 5.05
C ARG A 182 4.62 8.69 6.37
N PHE A 183 4.26 9.41 7.42
CA PHE A 183 3.92 8.84 8.71
C PHE A 183 2.46 8.39 8.72
N ILE A 184 2.22 7.19 9.22
CA ILE A 184 0.92 6.51 9.17
C ILE A 184 0.54 6.10 10.59
N GLU A 185 -0.67 6.47 11.01
CA GLU A 185 -1.25 5.95 12.26
C GLU A 185 -1.55 4.46 12.12
N LEU A 186 -1.02 3.65 13.04
CA LEU A 186 -1.25 2.21 13.04
C LEU A 186 -2.74 1.89 13.23
N MET A 187 -3.29 1.07 12.34
CA MET A 187 -4.70 0.66 12.34
C MET A 187 -4.85 -0.75 12.93
N PRO A 188 -5.83 -0.98 13.83
CA PRO A 188 -6.07 -2.31 14.39
C PRO A 188 -6.75 -3.22 13.37
N LEU A 189 -5.98 -4.18 12.82
CA LEU A 189 -6.43 -5.12 11.80
C LEU A 189 -6.16 -6.57 12.20
N GLY A 190 -7.14 -7.44 11.95
CA GLY A 190 -7.02 -8.89 12.12
C GLY A 190 -6.47 -9.31 13.47
N ASP A 191 -5.63 -10.34 13.45
CA ASP A 191 -5.07 -10.99 14.65
C ASP A 191 -4.00 -10.14 15.36
N ARG A 192 -3.64 -8.98 14.79
CA ARG A 192 -2.66 -8.02 15.35
C ARG A 192 -3.32 -6.73 15.85
N ALA A 193 -4.65 -6.74 16.01
CA ALA A 193 -5.38 -5.58 16.50
C ALA A 193 -4.93 -5.13 17.90
N ASP A 194 -4.62 -6.07 18.80
CA ASP A 194 -4.24 -5.72 20.18
C ASP A 194 -2.85 -5.09 20.24
N PHE A 195 -1.87 -5.63 19.50
CA PHE A 195 -0.57 -4.99 19.28
C PHE A 195 -0.75 -3.57 18.73
N SER A 196 -1.70 -3.39 17.81
CA SER A 196 -1.94 -2.09 17.19
C SER A 196 -2.50 -1.04 18.14
N ILE A 197 -3.32 -1.47 19.09
CA ILE A 197 -3.90 -0.60 20.11
C ILE A 197 -2.84 -0.23 21.15
N GLU A 198 -2.04 -1.21 21.60
CA GLU A 198 -0.97 -1.01 22.58
C GLU A 198 0.10 -0.02 22.06
N HIS A 199 0.47 -0.16 20.79
CA HIS A 199 1.51 0.65 20.14
C HIS A 199 0.96 1.81 19.31
N TYR A 200 -0.29 2.22 19.51
CA TYR A 200 -0.87 3.36 18.78
C TYR A 200 -0.14 4.67 19.13
N LEU A 201 0.30 5.38 18.09
CA LEU A 201 0.83 6.73 18.17
C LEU A 201 0.15 7.62 17.13
N SER A 202 -0.40 8.75 17.57
CA SER A 202 -1.05 9.70 16.66
C SER A 202 -0.02 10.49 15.86
N CYS A 203 -0.37 10.87 14.62
CA CYS A 203 0.42 11.80 13.81
C CYS A 203 0.58 13.19 14.45
N LYS A 204 -0.19 13.53 15.50
CA LYS A 204 0.08 14.74 16.29
C LYS A 204 1.51 14.76 16.85
N SER A 205 2.06 13.61 17.24
CA SER A 205 3.46 13.51 17.69
C SER A 205 4.46 14.02 16.67
N VAL A 206 4.18 13.88 15.38
CA VAL A 206 5.04 14.39 14.30
C VAL A 206 4.92 15.91 14.20
N LEU A 207 3.70 16.45 14.31
CA LEU A 207 3.46 17.91 14.29
C LEU A 207 4.04 18.61 15.53
N ASP A 208 4.05 17.93 16.69
CA ASP A 208 4.60 18.49 17.93
C ASP A 208 6.14 18.51 17.92
N ARG A 209 6.79 17.66 17.11
CA ARG A 209 8.27 17.54 17.03
C ARG A 209 8.88 18.29 15.84
N LEU A 210 8.12 18.49 14.77
CA LEU A 210 8.62 19.06 13.51
C LEU A 210 7.90 20.36 13.15
N ASP A 211 8.67 21.36 12.73
CA ASP A 211 8.14 22.59 12.14
C ASP A 211 7.72 22.33 10.69
N LEU A 212 6.45 21.98 10.51
CA LEU A 212 5.85 21.56 9.24
C LEU A 212 4.88 22.62 8.71
N ILE A 213 5.06 22.99 7.44
CA ILE A 213 4.17 23.94 6.75
C ILE A 213 3.28 23.15 5.79
N GLU A 214 1.97 23.13 6.06
CA GLU A 214 0.99 22.42 5.23
C GLU A 214 0.94 22.97 3.80
N GLU A 215 0.88 22.07 2.81
CA GLU A 215 0.71 22.45 1.39
C GLU A 215 -0.78 22.65 1.06
N GLU A 216 -1.14 23.83 0.54
CA GLU A 216 -2.53 24.18 0.21
C GLU A 216 -3.13 23.34 -0.93
N ASN A 217 -2.30 22.88 -1.89
CA ASN A 217 -2.73 22.15 -3.09
C ASN A 217 -2.62 20.62 -2.92
N HIS A 218 -3.42 20.04 -2.02
CA HIS A 218 -3.49 18.59 -1.87
C HIS A 218 -4.56 17.95 -2.78
N GLU A 219 -4.22 16.81 -3.39
CA GLU A 219 -5.21 15.97 -4.06
C GLU A 219 -6.21 15.46 -3.01
N LYS A 220 -7.48 15.88 -3.07
CA LYS A 220 -8.51 15.52 -2.07
C LYS A 220 -8.66 14.01 -1.84
N SER A 221 -8.41 13.19 -2.86
CA SER A 221 -8.48 11.72 -2.76
C SER A 221 -7.23 11.08 -2.11
N SER A 222 -6.16 11.85 -1.92
CA SER A 222 -4.95 11.40 -1.22
C SER A 222 -5.25 11.27 0.28
N PRO A 223 -4.96 10.12 0.91
CA PRO A 223 -5.14 9.97 2.35
C PRO A 223 -4.09 10.73 3.19
N ALA A 224 -3.05 11.26 2.54
CA ALA A 224 -1.98 12.00 3.20
C ALA A 224 -2.19 13.50 3.02
N THR A 225 -2.23 14.24 4.14
CA THR A 225 -1.96 15.68 4.15
C THR A 225 -0.46 15.88 3.97
N LEU A 226 -0.06 16.74 3.03
CA LEU A 226 1.35 16.96 2.71
C LEU A 226 1.85 18.26 3.33
N TYR A 227 3.09 18.23 3.79
CA TYR A 227 3.78 19.31 4.45
C TYR A 227 5.18 19.47 3.86
N ARG A 228 5.64 20.70 3.80
CA ARG A 228 7.04 21.04 3.59
C ARG A 228 7.77 21.05 4.93
N TYR A 229 8.96 20.45 4.96
CA TYR A 229 9.85 20.45 6.11
C TYR A 229 11.14 21.20 5.74
N GLY A 230 11.36 22.36 6.37
CA GLY A 230 12.46 23.26 6.01
C GLY A 230 12.51 23.60 4.51
N ASN A 231 13.70 23.50 3.92
CA ASN A 231 13.95 23.67 2.48
C ASN A 231 14.22 22.32 1.78
N GLY A 232 13.64 21.24 2.30
CA GLY A 232 13.90 19.90 1.79
C GLY A 232 13.46 19.67 0.34
N LEU A 233 14.13 18.74 -0.34
CA LEU A 233 13.81 18.31 -1.70
C LEU A 233 12.52 17.46 -1.77
N GLY A 234 12.15 16.85 -0.65
CA GLY A 234 10.99 15.99 -0.49
C GLY A 234 9.87 16.64 0.33
N ARG A 235 8.85 15.83 0.66
CA ARG A 235 7.71 16.25 1.49
C ARG A 235 7.47 15.27 2.62
N VAL A 236 7.00 15.79 3.75
CA VAL A 236 6.48 14.99 4.85
C VAL A 236 4.97 14.85 4.68
N GLY A 237 4.43 13.64 4.78
CA GLY A 237 3.00 13.36 4.68
C GLY A 237 2.46 12.71 5.95
N LEU A 238 1.26 13.07 6.36
CA LEU A 238 0.58 12.47 7.52
C LEU A 238 -0.68 11.73 7.06
N ILE A 239 -0.74 10.42 7.32
CA ILE A 239 -1.93 9.58 7.08
C ILE A 239 -2.59 9.28 8.43
N ARG A 240 -3.64 10.06 8.71
CA ARG A 240 -4.37 10.06 9.98
C ARG A 240 -5.53 9.07 10.00
N SER A 241 -5.24 7.79 9.80
CA SER A 241 -6.25 6.73 9.61
C SER A 241 -7.28 6.61 10.74
N LEU A 242 -6.94 7.00 11.97
CA LEU A 242 -7.84 6.93 13.12
C LEU A 242 -8.29 8.32 13.58
N SER A 243 -7.36 9.28 13.63
CA SER A 243 -7.66 10.63 14.12
C SER A 243 -8.42 11.50 13.12
N CYS A 244 -8.35 11.22 11.81
CA CYS A 244 -9.06 11.99 10.78
C CYS A 244 -9.42 11.13 9.54
N SER A 245 -10.70 10.75 9.42
CA SER A 245 -11.16 9.89 8.32
C SER A 245 -11.18 10.61 6.97
N PHE A 246 -10.54 10.01 5.96
CA PHE A 246 -10.55 10.45 4.55
C PHE A 246 -11.55 9.65 3.69
N CYS A 247 -12.57 9.03 4.31
CA CYS A 247 -13.46 8.13 3.59
C CYS A 247 -14.41 8.83 2.59
N GLY A 248 -14.75 10.10 2.82
CA GLY A 248 -15.63 10.88 1.93
C GLY A 248 -15.06 11.04 0.52
N GLU A 249 -13.74 11.01 0.36
CA GLU A 249 -13.02 11.17 -0.90
C GLU A 249 -12.35 9.87 -1.36
N CYS A 250 -12.70 8.73 -0.76
CA CYS A 250 -12.05 7.45 -1.02
C CYS A 250 -12.40 6.89 -2.40
N ASN A 251 -11.39 6.86 -3.27
CA ASN A 251 -11.47 6.39 -4.66
C ASN A 251 -10.95 4.96 -4.90
N ARG A 252 -10.75 4.19 -3.83
CA ARG A 252 -9.99 2.92 -3.86
C ARG A 252 -10.87 1.67 -3.85
N LEU A 253 -10.46 0.67 -4.64
CA LEU A 253 -10.82 -0.75 -4.51
C LEU A 253 -9.56 -1.60 -4.27
N ARG A 254 -9.73 -2.80 -3.72
CA ARG A 254 -8.63 -3.71 -3.42
C ARG A 254 -8.93 -5.10 -3.97
N LEU A 255 -8.01 -5.67 -4.72
CA LEU A 255 -8.06 -7.04 -5.20
C LEU A 255 -7.00 -7.85 -4.45
N SER A 256 -7.41 -8.90 -3.74
CA SER A 256 -6.48 -9.83 -3.12
C SER A 256 -5.91 -10.83 -4.14
N SER A 257 -4.83 -11.52 -3.77
CA SER A 257 -4.18 -12.52 -4.63
C SER A 257 -5.07 -13.73 -4.94
N ASP A 258 -6.05 -14.02 -4.09
CA ASP A 258 -7.08 -15.06 -4.29
C ASP A 258 -8.35 -14.54 -4.99
N GLY A 259 -8.30 -13.35 -5.59
CA GLY A 259 -9.36 -12.83 -6.44
C GLY A 259 -10.58 -12.25 -5.72
N LYS A 260 -10.45 -11.92 -4.43
CA LYS A 260 -11.51 -11.24 -3.67
C LYS A 260 -11.40 -9.73 -3.86
N LEU A 261 -12.43 -9.14 -4.45
CA LEU A 261 -12.57 -7.70 -4.59
C LEU A 261 -13.21 -7.10 -3.34
N ARG A 262 -12.45 -6.27 -2.62
CA ARG A 262 -12.89 -5.55 -1.43
C ARG A 262 -13.12 -4.07 -1.73
N PRO A 263 -14.28 -3.52 -1.39
CA PRO A 263 -14.54 -2.09 -1.56
C PRO A 263 -13.97 -1.21 -0.46
N CYS A 264 -13.61 -1.80 0.69
CA CYS A 264 -12.97 -1.13 1.81
C CYS A 264 -11.89 -2.01 2.44
N LEU A 265 -10.84 -1.39 2.97
CA LEU A 265 -9.82 -2.09 3.76
C LEU A 265 -10.40 -2.66 5.06
N HIS A 266 -11.35 -1.93 5.66
CA HIS A 266 -11.92 -2.21 6.98
C HIS A 266 -13.27 -2.94 6.92
N SER A 267 -13.53 -3.65 5.83
CA SER A 267 -14.77 -4.43 5.66
C SER A 267 -14.43 -5.88 5.36
N ASP A 268 -15.12 -6.79 6.05
CA ASP A 268 -15.04 -8.22 5.78
C ASP A 268 -15.73 -8.59 4.46
N TYR A 269 -16.61 -7.73 3.93
CA TYR A 269 -17.31 -7.95 2.67
C TYR A 269 -16.33 -7.96 1.48
N PHE A 270 -16.52 -8.94 0.61
CA PHE A 270 -15.80 -9.07 -0.65
C PHE A 270 -16.70 -9.71 -1.72
N VAL A 271 -16.36 -9.48 -2.98
CA VAL A 271 -16.94 -10.15 -4.14
C VAL A 271 -15.88 -11.05 -4.77
N ASP A 272 -16.22 -12.31 -5.05
CA ASP A 272 -15.32 -13.24 -5.74
C ASP A 272 -15.26 -12.94 -7.24
N LEU A 273 -14.07 -12.62 -7.75
CA LEU A 273 -13.82 -12.44 -9.18
C LEU A 273 -13.12 -13.64 -9.83
N LEU A 274 -12.51 -14.54 -9.04
CA LEU A 274 -11.73 -15.66 -9.57
C LEU A 274 -12.64 -16.70 -10.21
N THR A 275 -13.67 -17.12 -9.49
CA THR A 275 -14.61 -18.14 -9.97
C THR A 275 -15.33 -17.73 -11.26
N PRO A 276 -15.98 -16.55 -11.35
CA PRO A 276 -16.63 -16.14 -12.59
C PRO A 276 -15.63 -15.93 -13.75
N LEU A 277 -14.43 -15.40 -13.48
CA LEU A 277 -13.40 -15.24 -14.51
C LEU A 277 -13.05 -16.57 -15.17
N ARG A 278 -12.83 -17.61 -14.37
CA ARG A 278 -12.47 -18.95 -14.87
C ARG A 278 -13.61 -19.68 -15.56
N ARG A 279 -14.86 -19.28 -15.29
CA ARG A 279 -16.04 -19.74 -16.04
C ARG A 279 -16.24 -18.98 -17.36
N GLY A 280 -15.40 -17.97 -17.64
CA GLY A 280 -15.55 -17.11 -18.82
C GLY A 280 -16.71 -16.13 -18.70
N GLU A 281 -17.17 -15.83 -17.48
CA GLU A 281 -18.27 -14.90 -17.24
C GLU A 281 -17.81 -13.45 -17.34
N ASN A 282 -18.75 -12.54 -17.63
CA ASN A 282 -18.51 -11.11 -17.56
C ASN A 282 -18.37 -10.66 -16.10
N LEU A 283 -17.24 -10.04 -15.74
CA LEU A 283 -16.97 -9.58 -14.38
C LEU A 283 -17.63 -8.23 -14.03
N VAL A 284 -18.13 -7.47 -15.01
CA VAL A 284 -18.71 -6.14 -14.77
C VAL A 284 -19.81 -6.14 -13.71
N PRO A 285 -20.80 -7.06 -13.71
CA PRO A 285 -21.84 -7.09 -12.67
C PRO A 285 -21.27 -7.26 -11.25
N TYR A 286 -20.27 -8.13 -11.09
CA TYR A 286 -19.59 -8.38 -9.81
C TYR A 286 -18.82 -7.15 -9.31
N ILE A 287 -18.19 -6.40 -10.23
CA ILE A 287 -17.51 -5.14 -9.90
C ILE A 287 -18.51 -4.07 -9.47
N LEU A 288 -19.66 -3.97 -10.16
CA LEU A 288 -20.73 -3.04 -9.79
C LEU A 288 -21.34 -3.37 -8.43
N GLU A 289 -21.52 -4.65 -8.09
CA GLU A 289 -21.95 -5.09 -6.76
C GLU A 289 -20.99 -4.60 -5.67
N ALA A 290 -19.68 -4.77 -5.88
CA ALA A 290 -18.69 -4.29 -4.92
C ALA A 290 -18.74 -2.77 -4.74
N LEU A 291 -18.96 -2.01 -5.82
CA LEU A 291 -19.14 -0.56 -5.76
C LEU A 291 -20.40 -0.17 -4.98
N GLU A 292 -21.49 -0.90 -5.15
CA GLU A 292 -22.74 -0.65 -4.43
C GLU A 292 -22.56 -0.83 -2.91
N LYS A 293 -21.81 -1.86 -2.51
CA LYS A 293 -21.54 -2.21 -1.10
C LYS A 293 -20.38 -1.42 -0.49
N LYS A 294 -19.77 -0.47 -1.20
CA LYS A 294 -18.70 0.35 -0.66
C LYS A 294 -19.24 1.25 0.46
N PRO A 295 -18.79 1.10 1.73
CA PRO A 295 -19.34 1.88 2.83
C PRO A 295 -18.96 3.36 2.72
N LEU A 296 -19.79 4.23 3.31
CA LEU A 296 -19.52 5.68 3.37
C LEU A 296 -18.24 5.97 4.16
N HIS A 297 -18.08 5.34 5.32
CA HIS A 297 -16.91 5.43 6.18
C HIS A 297 -16.58 4.08 6.82
N HIS A 298 -15.35 3.91 7.29
CA HIS A 298 -15.00 2.76 8.11
C HIS A 298 -15.47 2.96 9.55
N LEU A 299 -15.75 1.86 10.24
CA LEU A 299 -16.28 1.86 11.61
C LEU A 299 -15.20 1.55 12.66
N LEU A 300 -13.91 1.80 12.35
CA LEU A 300 -12.79 1.57 13.27
C LEU A 300 -12.98 2.27 14.63
N ASN A 301 -13.49 3.51 14.62
CA ASN A 301 -13.72 4.28 15.85
C ASN A 301 -14.91 3.76 16.67
N GLU A 302 -15.74 2.90 16.08
CA GLU A 302 -16.86 2.22 16.72
C GLU A 302 -16.48 0.80 17.17
N GLY A 303 -15.18 0.45 17.10
CA GLY A 303 -14.67 -0.85 17.54
C GLY A 303 -14.82 -1.97 16.52
N HIS A 304 -15.33 -1.69 15.32
CA HIS A 304 -15.36 -2.70 14.25
C HIS A 304 -13.95 -3.02 13.76
N ARG A 305 -13.64 -4.31 13.72
CA ARG A 305 -12.36 -4.84 13.26
C ARG A 305 -12.59 -5.81 12.12
N THR A 306 -11.77 -5.70 11.07
CA THR A 306 -11.72 -6.69 10.00
C THR A 306 -11.01 -7.93 10.52
N LYS A 307 -11.54 -9.11 10.20
CA LYS A 307 -10.96 -10.39 10.65
C LYS A 307 -9.66 -10.72 9.93
N GLU A 308 -9.53 -10.28 8.68
CA GLU A 308 -8.35 -10.55 7.86
C GLU A 308 -7.19 -9.63 8.22
N SER A 309 -6.00 -10.21 8.28
CA SER A 309 -4.74 -9.50 8.53
C SER A 309 -4.26 -8.71 7.31
N MET A 310 -3.45 -7.66 7.55
CA MET A 310 -2.97 -6.70 6.54
C MET A 310 -2.34 -7.35 5.30
N HIS A 311 -1.55 -8.41 5.49
CA HIS A 311 -0.84 -9.10 4.40
C HIS A 311 -1.78 -9.75 3.36
N ARG A 312 -3.03 -10.07 3.71
CA ARG A 312 -4.01 -10.70 2.81
C ARG A 312 -4.83 -9.70 2.01
N ILE A 313 -4.99 -8.49 2.54
CA ILE A 313 -5.86 -7.45 2.01
C ILE A 313 -5.10 -6.40 1.17
N GLY A 314 -3.79 -6.62 0.98
CA GLY A 314 -2.92 -5.86 0.08
C GLY A 314 -2.68 -4.44 0.60
N GLY A 315 -1.91 -4.33 1.69
CA GLY A 315 -1.46 -3.08 2.33
C GLY A 315 -1.16 -1.95 1.35
#